data_AF-A0A924N052-F1
#
_entry.id   AF-A0A924N052-F1
#
_cell.length_a   1.000
_cell.length_b   1.000
_cell.length_c   1.000
_cell.angle_alpha   90.00
_cell.angle_beta   90.00
_cell.angle_gamma   90.00
#
_symmetry.space_group_name_H-M   'P 1'
#
loop_
_entity.id
_entity.type
_entity.pdbx_description
1 polymer ?
#
loop_
_entity_poly.entity_id
_entity_poly.type
_entity_poly.pdbx_seq_one_letter_code
_entity_poly.pdbx_strand_id
1 'polypeptide(L)'
;MARAARRSSVELVWDAIRYGWGQPWSARFRGGVVCVVGAGLLLSVATYNATDPSLNAVTGQPATNALGGAGAALADIVMQSLGLSGWVAALLMLVFGMTRVS
;
A
#
# COMPACT_ATOMS: atom_id res chain seq x y z
N MET A 1 23.21 29.06 -37.77
CA MET A 1 23.76 27.81 -37.21
C MET A 1 23.15 27.57 -35.84
N ALA A 2 22.14 26.71 -35.75
CA ALA A 2 21.45 26.42 -34.50
C ALA A 2 22.37 25.57 -33.60
N ARG A 3 22.77 26.11 -32.44
CA ARG A 3 23.44 25.31 -31.41
C ARG A 3 22.41 24.36 -30.83
N ALA A 4 22.49 23.08 -31.19
CA ALA A 4 21.80 22.02 -30.46
C ALA A 4 22.34 22.04 -29.02
N ALA A 5 21.57 22.61 -28.08
CA ALA A 5 21.89 22.58 -26.67
C ALA A 5 21.93 21.11 -26.24
N ARG A 6 23.13 20.60 -25.97
CA ARG A 6 23.33 19.23 -25.51
C ARG A 6 22.71 19.14 -24.11
N ARG A 7 21.53 18.55 -24.00
CA ARG A 7 20.87 18.32 -22.71
C ARG A 7 21.82 17.57 -21.79
N SER A 8 21.86 17.98 -20.52
CA SER A 8 22.66 17.31 -19.50
C SER A 8 22.13 15.89 -19.28
N SER A 9 23.00 14.93 -18.98
CA SER A 9 22.59 13.54 -18.64
C SER A 9 21.56 13.52 -17.51
N VAL A 10 21.64 14.49 -16.60
CA VAL A 10 20.69 14.67 -15.49
C VAL A 10 19.30 15.08 -15.99
N GLU A 11 19.22 15.96 -16.99
CA GLU A 11 17.94 16.37 -17.59
C GLU A 11 17.25 15.21 -18.31
N LEU A 12 18.04 14.38 -19.01
CA LEU A 12 17.52 13.18 -19.66
C LEU A 12 16.97 12.17 -18.66
N VAL A 13 17.66 11.97 -17.53
CA VAL A 13 17.18 11.10 -16.44
C VAL A 13 15.89 11.66 -15.84
N TRP A 14 15.83 12.97 -15.57
CA TRP A 14 14.62 13.60 -15.03
C TRP A 14 13.43 13.53 -15.99
N ASP A 15 13.66 13.71 -17.28
CA ASP A 15 12.63 13.59 -18.30
C ASP A 15 12.13 12.15 -18.42
N ALA A 16 13.03 11.16 -18.34
CA ALA A 16 12.66 9.75 -18.32
C ALA A 16 11.79 9.39 -17.10
N ILE A 17 12.14 9.89 -15.91
CA ILE A 17 11.36 9.66 -14.68
C ILE A 17 9.98 10.30 -14.80
N ARG A 18 9.90 11.58 -15.21
CA ARG A 18 8.62 12.28 -15.40
C ARG A 18 7.76 11.60 -16.45
N TYR A 19 8.37 11.19 -17.56
CA TYR A 19 7.69 10.48 -18.63
C TYR A 19 7.13 9.16 -18.11
N GLY A 20 7.91 8.36 -17.38
CA GLY A 20 7.45 7.11 -16.78
C GLY A 20 6.33 7.31 -15.74
N TRP A 21 6.43 8.34 -14.91
CA TRP A 21 5.43 8.65 -13.88
C TRP A 21 4.10 9.17 -14.44
N GLY A 22 4.16 9.87 -15.58
CA GLY A 22 2.99 10.41 -16.27
C GLY A 22 2.22 9.39 -17.10
N GLN A 23 2.76 8.18 -17.32
CA GLN A 23 2.08 7.18 -18.14
C GLN A 23 0.79 6.67 -17.49
N PRO A 24 -0.31 6.51 -18.25
CA PRO A 24 -1.57 5.95 -17.72
C PRO A 24 -1.41 4.55 -17.11
N TRP A 25 -0.54 3.71 -17.68
CA TRP A 25 -0.28 2.36 -17.17
C TRP A 25 0.37 2.38 -15.79
N SER A 26 1.27 3.34 -15.52
CA SER A 26 1.90 3.46 -14.20
C SER A 26 0.89 3.95 -13.17
N ALA A 27 -0.04 4.84 -13.55
CA ALA A 27 -1.14 5.26 -12.69
C ALA A 27 -2.06 4.08 -12.32
N ARG A 28 -2.43 3.26 -13.30
CA ARG A 28 -3.24 2.05 -13.09
C ARG A 28 -2.56 1.03 -12.20
N PHE A 29 -1.27 0.77 -12.44
CA PHE A 29 -0.49 -0.16 -11.63
C PHE A 29 -0.42 0.29 -10.17
N ARG A 30 -0.10 1.57 -9.92
CA ARG A 30 -0.10 2.15 -8.57
C ARG A 30 -1.48 2.05 -7.91
N GLY A 31 -2.54 2.36 -8.65
CA GLY A 31 -3.92 2.16 -8.19
C GLY A 31 -4.21 0.73 -7.77
N GLY A 32 -3.80 -0.24 -8.59
CA GLY A 32 -3.97 -1.66 -8.32
C GLY A 32 -3.23 -2.12 -7.06
N VAL A 33 -1.98 -1.69 -6.91
CA VAL A 33 -1.20 -1.97 -5.69
C VAL A 33 -1.90 -1.40 -4.46
N VAL A 34 -2.34 -0.14 -4.51
CA VAL A 34 -3.07 0.49 -3.39
C VAL A 34 -4.39 -0.23 -3.09
N CYS A 35 -5.11 -0.67 -4.12
CA CYS A 35 -6.35 -1.44 -3.96
C CYS A 35 -6.11 -2.76 -3.23
N VAL A 36 -5.10 -3.53 -3.65
CA VAL A 36 -4.75 -4.82 -3.05
C VAL A 36 -4.30 -4.64 -1.60
N VAL A 37 -3.48 -3.62 -1.33
CA VAL A 37 -3.06 -3.29 0.04
C VAL A 37 -4.27 -2.91 0.90
N GLY A 38 -5.16 -2.06 0.41
CA GLY A 38 -6.39 -1.68 1.11
C GLY A 38 -7.28 -2.89 1.43
N ALA A 39 -7.47 -3.79 0.48
CA ALA A 39 -8.21 -5.04 0.68
C ALA A 39 -7.54 -5.97 1.71
N GLY A 40 -6.22 -6.12 1.64
CA GLY A 40 -5.45 -6.91 2.60
C GLY A 40 -5.52 -6.34 4.02
N LEU A 41 -5.46 -5.01 4.16
CA LEU A 41 -5.62 -4.33 5.44
C LEU A 41 -7.03 -4.48 6.00
N LEU A 42 -8.07 -4.32 5.18
CA LEU A 42 -9.45 -4.56 5.59
C LEU A 42 -9.65 -5.99 6.10
N LEU A 43 -9.14 -6.97 5.35
CA LEU A 43 -9.24 -8.38 5.77
C LEU A 43 -8.46 -8.63 7.06
N SER A 44 -7.24 -8.09 7.17
CA SER A 44 -6.41 -8.23 8.37
C SER A 44 -7.10 -7.66 9.61
N VAL A 45 -7.65 -6.45 9.51
CA VAL A 45 -8.35 -5.79 10.63
C VAL A 45 -9.69 -6.48 10.93
N ALA A 46 -10.41 -6.95 9.90
CA ALA A 46 -11.66 -7.70 10.09
C ALA A 46 -11.46 -9.01 10.85
N THR A 47 -10.31 -9.66 10.68
CA THR A 47 -9.94 -10.87 11.43
C THR A 47 -8.92 -10.58 12.53
N TYR A 48 -8.93 -9.36 13.10
CA TYR A 48 -8.07 -9.01 14.22
C TYR A 48 -8.42 -9.83 15.46
N ASN A 49 -7.39 -10.40 16.09
CA ASN A 49 -7.49 -11.10 17.36
C ASN A 49 -6.34 -10.63 18.26
N ALA A 50 -6.66 -10.15 19.46
CA ALA A 50 -5.68 -9.63 20.40
C ALA A 50 -4.73 -10.71 20.97
N THR A 51 -5.06 -11.99 20.82
CA THR A 51 -4.21 -13.11 21.26
C THR A 51 -3.34 -13.70 20.14
N ASP A 52 -3.49 -13.21 18.90
CA ASP A 52 -2.62 -13.64 17.81
C ASP A 52 -1.17 -13.18 18.05
N PRO A 53 -0.17 -14.00 17.66
CA PRO A 53 1.22 -13.59 17.73
C PRO A 53 1.45 -12.37 16.83
N SER A 54 1.93 -11.29 17.44
CA SER A 54 2.16 -10.00 16.79
C SER A 54 3.41 -9.33 17.36
N LEU A 55 3.74 -8.13 16.88
CA LEU A 55 4.88 -7.35 17.38
C LEU A 55 4.74 -7.02 18.87
N ASN A 56 3.51 -6.86 19.36
CA ASN A 56 3.23 -6.49 20.74
C ASN A 56 2.59 -7.63 21.56
N ALA A 57 2.24 -8.74 20.92
CA ALA A 57 1.70 -9.93 21.58
C ALA A 57 2.60 -11.14 21.28
N VAL A 58 3.47 -11.48 22.23
CA VAL A 58 4.28 -12.70 22.16
C VAL A 58 3.47 -13.86 22.73
N THR A 59 2.87 -14.66 21.85
CA THR A 59 2.07 -15.83 22.22
C THR A 59 2.64 -17.11 21.59
N GLY A 60 2.42 -18.26 22.23
CA GLY A 60 2.81 -19.57 21.69
C GLY A 60 1.75 -20.19 20.78
N GLN A 61 0.71 -19.44 20.42
CA GLN A 61 -0.42 -19.92 19.62
C GLN A 61 -0.21 -19.60 18.13
N PRO A 62 -0.76 -20.41 17.22
CA PRO A 62 -0.74 -20.10 15.80
C PRO A 62 -1.58 -18.85 15.51
N ALA A 63 -1.19 -18.06 14.50
CA ALA A 63 -1.96 -16.90 14.07
C ALA A 63 -3.31 -17.32 13.46
N THR A 64 -4.39 -16.71 13.96
CA THR A 64 -5.77 -16.97 13.52
C THR A 64 -6.26 -15.99 12.46
N ASN A 65 -5.55 -14.88 12.26
CA ASN A 65 -5.82 -13.93 11.19
C ASN A 65 -5.89 -14.61 9.81
N ALA A 66 -6.80 -14.16 8.95
CA ALA A 66 -6.99 -14.76 7.62
C ALA A 66 -5.76 -14.66 6.70
N LEU A 67 -4.89 -13.67 6.94
CA LEU A 67 -3.60 -13.53 6.23
C LEU A 67 -2.41 -14.11 7.03
N GLY A 68 -2.68 -14.91 8.07
CA GLY A 68 -1.68 -15.50 8.95
C GLY A 68 -0.91 -14.46 9.77
N GLY A 69 0.32 -14.79 10.16
CA GLY A 69 1.12 -13.94 11.06
C GLY A 69 1.39 -12.53 10.53
N ALA A 70 1.53 -12.35 9.21
CA ALA A 70 1.71 -11.02 8.62
C ALA A 70 0.44 -10.16 8.77
N GLY A 71 -0.74 -10.75 8.57
CA GLY A 71 -2.02 -10.07 8.80
C GLY A 71 -2.24 -9.72 10.27
N ALA A 72 -1.89 -10.63 11.18
CA ALA A 72 -1.94 -10.37 12.62
C ALA A 72 -1.06 -9.18 13.02
N ALA A 73 0.18 -9.12 12.51
CA ALA A 73 1.09 -8.01 12.77
C ALA A 73 0.60 -6.67 12.18
N LEU A 74 0.07 -6.68 10.96
CA LEU A 74 -0.50 -5.47 10.34
C LEU A 74 -1.74 -4.98 11.09
N ALA A 75 -2.64 -5.89 11.46
CA ALA A 75 -3.84 -5.56 12.22
C ALA A 75 -3.48 -4.97 13.59
N ASP A 76 -2.46 -5.52 14.27
CA ASP A 76 -1.94 -5.00 15.52
C ASP A 76 -1.43 -3.55 15.37
N ILE A 77 -0.58 -3.27 14.36
CA ILE A 77 -0.09 -1.91 14.08
C ILE A 77 -1.25 -0.94 13.82
N VAL A 78 -2.20 -1.34 12.96
CA VAL A 78 -3.33 -0.47 12.59
C VAL A 78 -4.23 -0.19 13.78
N MET A 79 -4.58 -1.22 14.56
CA MET A 79 -5.46 -1.07 15.71
C MET A 79 -4.82 -0.24 16.83
N GLN A 80 -3.50 -0.34 17.02
CA GLN A 80 -2.81 0.47 18.03
C GLN A 80 -2.61 1.92 17.61
N SER A 81 -2.30 2.17 16.33
CA SER A 81 -2.01 3.52 15.86
C SER A 81 -3.28 4.32 15.53
N LEU A 82 -4.26 3.69 14.90
CA LEU A 82 -5.44 4.34 14.33
C LEU A 82 -6.74 3.88 15.00
N GLY A 83 -6.74 2.74 15.70
CA GLY A 83 -7.95 2.15 16.26
C GLY A 83 -9.02 1.92 15.19
N LEU A 84 -10.27 2.27 15.51
CA LEU A 84 -11.41 2.11 14.59
C LEU A 84 -11.26 2.93 13.30
N SER A 85 -10.51 4.04 13.31
CA SER A 85 -10.27 4.82 12.09
C SER A 85 -9.43 4.07 11.05
N GLY A 86 -8.71 3.01 11.45
CA GLY A 86 -7.98 2.13 10.54
C GLY A 86 -8.87 1.45 9.49
N TRP A 87 -10.13 1.16 9.84
CA TRP A 87 -11.13 0.64 8.90
C TRP A 87 -11.41 1.62 7.76
N VAL A 88 -11.58 2.91 8.11
CA VAL A 88 -11.84 3.96 7.13
C VAL A 88 -10.63 4.16 6.23
N ALA A 89 -9.42 4.18 6.79
CA ALA A 89 -8.18 4.28 6.01
C ALA A 89 -8.04 3.13 5.00
N ALA A 90 -8.23 1.87 5.44
CA ALA A 90 -8.15 0.70 4.57
C ALA A 90 -9.25 0.71 3.49
N LEU A 91 -10.46 1.14 3.82
CA LEU A 91 -11.56 1.29 2.86
C LEU A 91 -11.26 2.36 1.81
N LEU A 92 -10.73 3.52 2.22
CA LEU A 92 -10.35 4.59 1.27
C LEU A 92 -9.24 4.12 0.33
N MET A 93 -8.25 3.37 0.83
CA MET A 93 -7.22 2.77 -0.03
C MET A 93 -7.83 1.80 -1.04
N LEU A 94 -8.75 0.94 -0.63
CA LEU A 94 -9.43 0.01 -1.54
C LEU A 94 -10.20 0.79 -2.62
N VAL A 95 -11.06 1.72 -2.22
CA VAL A 95 -11.93 2.46 -3.13
C VAL A 95 -11.12 3.34 -4.08
N PHE A 96 -10.19 4.14 -3.59
CA PHE A 96 -9.37 5.00 -4.44
C PHE A 96 -8.36 4.22 -5.28
N GLY A 97 -7.88 3.08 -4.81
CA GLY A 97 -7.10 2.17 -5.64
C GLY A 97 -7.94 1.66 -6.82
N MET A 98 -9.17 1.20 -6.54
CA MET A 98 -10.09 0.70 -7.56
C MET A 98 -10.45 1.75 -8.62
N THR A 99 -10.74 3.00 -8.22
CA THR A 99 -11.04 4.09 -9.17
C THR A 99 -9.86 4.48 -10.07
N ARG A 100 -8.63 4.12 -9.68
CA ARG A 100 -7.42 4.37 -10.47
C ARG A 100 -7.08 3.21 -11.41
N VAL A 101 -7.62 2.02 -11.16
CA VAL A 101 -7.43 0.84 -12.02
C VAL A 101 -8.39 0.86 -13.21
N SER A 102 -9.66 1.21 -12.97
CA SER A 102 -10.70 1.38 -14.00
C SER A 102 -10.36 2.52 -14.95
#